data_AF-A0A1M4LC09-F1
#
_entry.id   AF-A0A1M4LC09-F1
#
_cell.length_a   1.000
_cell.length_b   1.000
_cell.length_c   1.000
_cell.angle_alpha   90.00
_cell.angle_beta   90.00
_cell.angle_gamma   90.00
#
_symmetry.space_group_name_H-M   'P 1'
#
loop_
_entity.id
_entity.type
_entity.pdbx_description
1 polymer ?
#
loop_
_entity_poly.entity_id
_entity_poly.type
_entity_poly.pdbx_seq_one_letter_code
_entity_poly.pdbx_strand_id
1 'polypeptide(L)'
;MDKNAREVVARYPEVLKHQHYPAGSIAKKIVQILNSQLSETGLVRGRAGKIDRRPFIKELGVHKTTITCHLTIFTDYEDAVGGGEAKVEILIPKIRDWLENGFSSGTLQLWNNKISRVQLYDAFGLPNTKTNLIRYPRLGELVEEFDDKIISSGYLPNEVLAKVKKLKALLSDQPPIAKSGRSINKAELKRLLELQTHQIDAPPYAPIIKEAEKRLICTLERDPLIICVGHRMLQFKSLVEDG
;
A
#
# COMPACT_ATOMS: atom_id res chain seq x y z
N MET A 1 22.77 -43.09 -1.85
CA MET A 1 21.82 -41.99 -2.10
C MET A 1 20.47 -42.62 -2.38
N ASP A 2 19.43 -42.24 -1.64
CA ASP A 2 18.07 -42.79 -1.82
C ASP A 2 17.41 -42.27 -3.12
N LYS A 3 16.28 -42.89 -3.51
CA LYS A 3 15.56 -42.56 -4.75
C LYS A 3 15.10 -41.10 -4.77
N ASN A 4 14.49 -40.64 -3.67
CA ASN A 4 13.97 -39.27 -3.54
C ASN A 4 15.10 -38.25 -3.65
N ALA A 5 16.26 -38.50 -3.05
CA ALA A 5 17.43 -37.64 -3.17
C ALA A 5 17.90 -37.49 -4.63
N ARG A 6 17.93 -38.58 -5.41
CA ARG A 6 18.33 -38.51 -6.83
C ARG A 6 17.35 -37.66 -7.64
N GLU A 7 16.05 -37.85 -7.40
CA GLU A 7 14.99 -37.10 -8.09
C GLU A 7 14.99 -35.61 -7.72
N VAL A 8 15.23 -35.29 -6.44
CA VAL A 8 15.32 -33.91 -5.96
C VAL A 8 16.57 -33.24 -6.52
N VAL A 9 17.74 -33.89 -6.50
CA VAL A 9 18.96 -33.30 -7.07
C VAL A 9 18.86 -33.10 -8.58
N ALA A 10 18.17 -33.99 -9.30
CA ALA A 10 17.94 -33.79 -10.73
C ALA A 10 17.11 -32.53 -11.02
N ARG A 11 16.18 -32.17 -10.12
CA ARG A 11 15.34 -30.97 -10.22
C ARG A 11 15.99 -29.72 -9.62
N TYR A 12 16.78 -29.89 -8.57
CA TYR A 12 17.37 -28.82 -7.74
C TYR A 12 18.84 -29.16 -7.45
N PRO A 13 19.75 -28.95 -8.42
CA PRO A 13 21.16 -29.36 -8.28
C PRO A 13 21.89 -28.72 -7.10
N GLU A 14 21.50 -27.50 -6.71
CA GLU A 14 22.06 -26.74 -5.60
C GLU A 14 21.95 -27.43 -4.23
N VAL A 15 20.96 -28.31 -4.03
CA VAL A 15 20.81 -29.07 -2.77
C VAL A 15 21.67 -30.33 -2.71
N LEU A 16 22.45 -30.64 -3.76
CA LEU A 16 23.36 -31.79 -3.79
C LEU A 16 24.33 -31.81 -2.59
N LYS A 17 24.80 -30.63 -2.17
CA LYS A 17 25.71 -30.47 -1.02
C LYS A 17 25.15 -31.04 0.29
N HIS A 18 23.83 -31.16 0.44
CA HIS A 18 23.18 -31.70 1.63
C HIS A 18 22.97 -33.22 1.60
N GLN A 19 23.27 -33.90 0.49
CA GLN A 19 22.93 -35.32 0.34
C GLN A 19 23.91 -36.26 1.06
N HIS A 20 25.04 -35.73 1.53
CA HIS A 20 26.21 -36.48 1.99
C HIS A 20 26.46 -36.46 3.52
N TYR A 21 25.46 -36.08 4.34
CA TYR A 21 25.61 -36.12 5.80
C TYR A 21 25.78 -37.56 6.34
N PRO A 22 26.50 -37.74 7.48
CA PRO A 22 26.70 -39.05 8.09
C PRO A 22 25.38 -39.77 8.40
N ALA A 23 25.39 -41.09 8.24
CA ALA A 23 24.23 -41.92 8.55
C ALA A 23 23.81 -41.75 10.02
N GLY A 24 22.49 -41.67 10.27
CA GLY A 24 21.93 -41.46 11.61
C GLY A 24 21.98 -40.03 12.16
N SER A 25 22.74 -39.12 11.54
CA SER A 25 22.80 -37.71 11.96
C SER A 25 21.45 -37.01 11.80
N ILE A 26 21.18 -36.01 12.64
CA ILE A 26 19.97 -35.17 12.55
C ILE A 26 19.88 -34.47 11.20
N ALA A 27 20.99 -33.92 10.70
CA ALA A 27 21.08 -33.31 9.38
C ALA A 27 20.64 -34.27 8.27
N LYS A 28 21.09 -35.54 8.31
CA LYS A 28 20.69 -36.55 7.33
C LYS A 28 19.19 -36.84 7.38
N LYS A 29 18.61 -36.93 8.58
CA LYS A 29 17.16 -37.14 8.76
C LYS A 29 16.34 -35.95 8.25
N ILE A 30 16.76 -34.72 8.54
CA ILE A 30 16.12 -33.50 8.02
C ILE A 30 16.09 -33.52 6.49
N VAL A 31 17.23 -33.79 5.86
CA VAL A 31 17.36 -33.87 4.39
C VAL A 31 16.45 -34.95 3.80
N GLN A 32 16.34 -36.11 4.45
CA GLN A 32 15.45 -37.18 4.00
C GLN A 32 13.98 -36.77 4.03
N ILE A 33 13.54 -36.13 5.12
CA ILE A 33 12.16 -35.61 5.23
C ILE A 33 11.90 -34.56 4.14
N LEU A 34 12.82 -33.61 3.94
CA LEU A 34 12.69 -32.58 2.90
C LEU A 34 12.65 -33.17 1.49
N ASN A 35 13.47 -34.19 1.20
CA ASN A 35 13.46 -34.87 -0.08
C ASN A 35 12.15 -35.62 -0.34
N SER A 36 11.60 -36.28 0.69
CA SER A 36 10.27 -36.93 0.58
C SER A 36 9.19 -35.90 0.31
N GLN A 37 9.15 -34.81 1.08
CA GLN A 37 8.19 -33.74 0.88
C GLN A 37 8.25 -33.19 -0.54
N LEU A 38 9.43 -32.85 -1.05
CA LEU A 38 9.59 -32.35 -2.42
C LEU A 38 9.17 -33.34 -3.51
N SER A 39 9.36 -34.64 -3.27
CA SER A 39 9.03 -35.66 -4.26
C SER A 39 7.52 -35.97 -4.28
N GLU A 40 6.84 -35.89 -3.13
CA GLU A 40 5.46 -36.36 -2.99
C GLU A 40 4.42 -35.24 -2.97
N THR A 41 4.63 -34.17 -2.19
CA THR A 41 3.56 -33.23 -1.82
C THR A 41 3.95 -31.75 -1.93
N GLY A 42 5.24 -31.44 -2.12
CA GLY A 42 5.82 -30.12 -1.97
C GLY A 42 6.21 -29.81 -0.51
N LEU A 43 7.09 -28.82 -0.33
CA LEU A 43 7.55 -28.42 1.02
C LEU A 43 6.41 -27.87 1.87
N VAL A 44 6.28 -28.38 3.08
CA VAL A 44 5.35 -27.83 4.08
C VAL A 44 5.87 -26.47 4.54
N ARG A 45 5.18 -25.40 4.15
CA ARG A 45 5.57 -24.02 4.47
C ARG A 45 4.68 -23.44 5.56
N GLY A 46 5.31 -22.73 6.50
CA GLY A 46 4.65 -21.97 7.55
C GLY A 46 4.35 -20.53 7.13
N ARG A 47 4.23 -19.65 8.13
CA ARG A 47 4.02 -18.21 7.92
C ARG A 47 5.22 -17.60 7.19
N ALA A 48 4.95 -16.63 6.31
CA ALA A 48 5.95 -15.96 5.46
C ALA A 48 6.64 -16.86 4.41
N GLY A 49 6.05 -18.02 4.07
CA GLY A 49 6.56 -18.88 3.01
C GLY A 49 7.82 -19.68 3.36
N LYS A 50 8.32 -19.58 4.58
CA LYS A 50 9.44 -20.38 5.08
C LYS A 50 9.00 -21.82 5.39
N ILE A 51 9.89 -22.80 5.31
CA ILE A 51 9.60 -24.19 5.68
C ILE A 51 9.15 -24.22 7.15
N ASP A 52 8.03 -24.88 7.44
CA ASP A 52 7.59 -25.06 8.82
C ASP A 52 8.52 -26.06 9.51
N ARG A 53 9.21 -25.59 10.55
CA ARG A 53 10.18 -26.38 11.31
C ARG A 53 9.55 -27.16 12.47
N ARG A 54 8.29 -26.88 12.83
CA ARG A 54 7.60 -27.55 13.94
C ARG A 54 7.40 -29.06 13.72
N PRO A 55 7.03 -29.54 12.51
CA PRO A 55 6.94 -30.96 12.23
C PRO A 55 8.27 -31.70 12.49
N PHE A 56 9.40 -31.13 12.08
CA PHE A 56 10.73 -31.73 12.29
C PHE A 56 11.09 -31.89 13.77
N ILE A 57 10.75 -30.91 14.61
CA ILE A 57 10.95 -30.99 16.07
C ILE A 57 10.18 -32.19 16.64
N LYS A 58 8.91 -32.33 16.23
CA LYS A 58 8.02 -33.39 16.71
C LYS A 58 8.46 -34.78 16.19
N GLU A 59 8.74 -34.88 14.90
CA GLU A 59 9.05 -36.15 14.23
C GLU A 59 10.42 -36.70 14.63
N LEU A 60 11.41 -35.81 14.81
CA LEU A 60 12.76 -36.23 15.20
C LEU A 60 12.95 -36.35 16.72
N GLY A 61 11.97 -35.89 17.52
CA GLY A 61 12.05 -35.91 18.97
C GLY A 61 13.20 -35.05 19.53
N VAL A 62 13.54 -33.96 18.86
CA VAL A 62 14.68 -33.09 19.23
C VAL A 62 14.22 -31.74 19.75
N HIS A 63 15.09 -31.06 20.48
CA HIS A 63 14.82 -29.69 20.95
C HIS A 63 14.91 -28.67 19.80
N LYS A 64 14.20 -27.54 19.94
CA LYS A 64 14.19 -26.45 18.94
C LYS A 64 15.60 -25.94 18.60
N THR A 65 16.49 -25.86 19.59
CA THR A 65 17.87 -25.40 19.40
C THR A 65 18.65 -26.31 18.47
N THR A 66 18.43 -27.62 18.52
CA THR A 66 19.04 -28.60 17.60
C THR A 66 18.66 -28.31 16.15
N ILE A 67 17.39 -27.97 15.89
CA ILE A 67 16.93 -27.59 14.54
C ILE A 67 17.55 -26.26 14.10
N THR A 68 17.73 -25.30 15.02
CA THR A 68 18.38 -24.01 14.71
C THR A 68 19.83 -24.19 14.24
N CYS A 69 20.57 -25.20 14.70
CA CYS A 69 21.92 -25.49 14.22
C CYS A 69 21.96 -25.94 12.74
N HIS A 70 20.80 -26.29 12.16
CA HIS A 70 20.67 -26.78 10.80
C HIS A 70 19.92 -25.81 9.88
N LEU A 71 19.83 -24.52 10.24
CA LEU A 71 19.12 -23.51 9.45
C LEU A 71 19.59 -23.41 8.01
N THR A 72 20.89 -23.61 7.77
CA THR A 72 21.47 -23.56 6.42
C THR A 72 20.81 -24.57 5.48
N ILE A 73 20.52 -25.79 5.95
CA ILE A 73 19.81 -26.81 5.16
C ILE A 73 18.43 -26.29 4.75
N PHE A 74 17.67 -25.72 5.68
CA PHE A 74 16.34 -25.20 5.38
C PHE A 74 16.40 -24.02 4.41
N THR A 75 17.32 -23.09 4.60
CA THR A 75 17.51 -21.94 3.70
C THR A 75 17.86 -22.41 2.29
N ASP A 76 18.83 -23.31 2.15
CA ASP A 76 19.26 -23.81 0.85
C ASP A 76 18.13 -24.55 0.11
N TYR A 77 17.31 -25.33 0.84
CA TYR A 77 16.11 -25.95 0.26
C TYR A 77 15.02 -24.94 -0.08
N GLU A 78 14.82 -23.91 0.75
CA GLU A 78 13.87 -22.84 0.45
C GLU A 78 14.28 -22.12 -0.84
N ASP A 79 15.54 -21.73 -0.95
CA ASP A 79 16.08 -20.98 -2.08
C ASP A 79 16.03 -21.81 -3.36
N ALA A 80 16.37 -23.11 -3.28
CA ALA A 80 16.26 -24.08 -4.37
C ALA A 80 14.85 -24.12 -5.01
N VAL A 81 13.81 -24.06 -4.19
CA VAL A 81 12.42 -24.04 -4.67
C VAL A 81 11.84 -22.63 -4.82
N GLY A 82 12.70 -21.64 -5.05
CA GLY A 82 12.32 -20.25 -5.33
C GLY A 82 11.87 -19.43 -4.11
N GLY A 83 12.14 -19.90 -2.89
CA GLY A 83 11.90 -19.16 -1.65
C GLY A 83 10.42 -18.91 -1.34
N GLY A 84 10.16 -17.99 -0.39
CA GLY A 84 8.85 -17.35 -0.24
C GLY A 84 8.55 -16.35 -1.37
N GLU A 85 9.60 -15.94 -2.07
CA GLU A 85 9.62 -15.03 -3.22
C GLU A 85 8.79 -15.60 -4.37
N ALA A 86 8.92 -16.88 -4.72
CA ALA A 86 8.14 -17.51 -5.78
C ALA A 86 6.63 -17.30 -5.64
N LYS A 87 6.07 -17.30 -4.42
CA LYS A 87 4.63 -17.06 -4.24
C LYS A 87 4.23 -15.64 -4.61
N VAL A 88 5.00 -14.65 -4.18
CA VAL A 88 4.71 -13.24 -4.48
C VAL A 88 5.02 -12.94 -5.95
N GLU A 89 6.11 -13.48 -6.47
CA GLU A 89 6.52 -13.40 -7.88
C GLU A 89 5.42 -13.92 -8.82
N ILE A 90 4.79 -15.05 -8.48
CA ILE A 90 3.64 -15.60 -9.23
C ILE A 90 2.42 -14.64 -9.18
N LEU A 91 2.27 -13.85 -8.11
CA LEU A 91 1.18 -12.89 -7.97
C LEU A 91 1.44 -11.57 -8.71
N ILE A 92 2.68 -11.23 -9.07
CA ILE A 92 3.02 -9.94 -9.71
C ILE A 92 2.14 -9.63 -10.92
N PRO A 93 1.90 -10.54 -11.89
CA PRO A 93 1.00 -10.26 -13.01
C PRO A 93 -0.42 -9.92 -12.55
N LYS A 94 -0.96 -10.66 -11.57
CA LYS A 94 -2.29 -10.39 -11.01
C LYS A 94 -2.35 -9.06 -10.24
N ILE A 95 -1.26 -8.69 -9.55
CA ILE A 95 -1.13 -7.40 -8.86
C ILE A 95 -1.12 -6.28 -9.89
N ARG A 96 -0.39 -6.43 -11.00
CA ARG A 96 -0.39 -5.47 -12.10
C ARG A 96 -1.79 -5.29 -12.68
N ASP A 97 -2.47 -6.38 -13.06
CA ASP A 97 -3.84 -6.32 -13.59
C ASP A 97 -4.79 -5.62 -12.61
N TRP A 98 -4.68 -5.93 -11.32
CA TRP A 98 -5.48 -5.29 -10.28
C TRP A 98 -5.19 -3.78 -10.16
N LEU A 99 -3.91 -3.38 -10.22
CA LEU A 99 -3.51 -1.97 -10.21
C LEU A 99 -4.00 -1.22 -11.45
N GLU A 100 -3.90 -1.82 -12.64
CA GLU A 100 -4.38 -1.21 -13.90
C GLU A 100 -5.89 -1.01 -13.89
N ASN A 101 -6.64 -2.05 -13.47
CA ASN A 101 -8.08 -1.98 -13.33
C ASN A 101 -8.48 -0.97 -12.25
N GLY A 102 -7.80 -0.98 -11.11
CA GLY A 102 -8.04 -0.04 -10.01
C GLY A 102 -7.81 1.41 -10.42
N PHE A 103 -6.71 1.67 -11.15
CA PHE A 103 -6.35 2.99 -11.65
C PHE A 103 -7.38 3.48 -12.68
N SER A 104 -7.75 2.62 -13.64
CA SER A 104 -8.72 2.98 -14.68
C SER A 104 -10.14 3.17 -14.13
N SER A 105 -10.52 2.38 -13.13
CA SER A 105 -11.83 2.46 -12.48
C SER A 105 -11.92 3.53 -11.39
N GLY A 106 -10.81 4.16 -10.97
CA GLY A 106 -10.82 5.15 -9.89
C GLY A 106 -11.02 4.55 -8.49
N THR A 107 -10.68 3.27 -8.28
CA THR A 107 -10.91 2.54 -7.01
C THR A 107 -9.65 2.37 -6.15
N LEU A 108 -8.46 2.69 -6.68
CA LEU A 108 -7.24 2.72 -5.86
C LEU A 108 -7.32 3.83 -4.83
N GLN A 109 -7.09 3.48 -3.57
CA GLN A 109 -6.97 4.40 -2.46
C GLN A 109 -5.54 4.94 -2.40
N LEU A 110 -5.41 6.21 -2.01
CA LEU A 110 -4.13 6.88 -1.90
C LEU A 110 -3.77 7.15 -0.45
N TRP A 111 -2.47 7.09 -0.16
CA TRP A 111 -1.86 7.57 1.07
C TRP A 111 -0.64 8.43 0.69
N ASN A 112 -0.63 9.70 1.07
CA ASN A 112 0.43 10.65 0.70
C ASN A 112 0.75 10.66 -0.82
N ASN A 113 -0.28 10.74 -1.67
CA ASN A 113 -0.18 10.70 -3.14
C ASN A 113 0.45 9.42 -3.73
N LYS A 114 0.53 8.36 -2.94
CA LYS A 114 1.02 7.02 -3.34
C LYS A 114 -0.07 6.00 -3.16
N ILE A 115 0.04 4.83 -3.79
CA ILE A 115 -0.94 3.75 -3.58
C ILE A 115 -0.93 3.32 -2.12
N SER A 116 -2.13 3.16 -1.54
CA SER A 116 -2.30 2.57 -0.23
C SER A 116 -1.72 1.15 -0.20
N ARG A 117 -0.58 0.98 0.46
CA ARG A 117 0.06 -0.34 0.63
C ARG A 117 -0.81 -1.28 1.43
N VAL A 118 -1.60 -0.74 2.36
CA VAL A 118 -2.58 -1.51 3.14
C VAL A 118 -3.62 -2.15 2.22
N GLN A 119 -4.21 -1.35 1.33
CA GLN A 119 -5.20 -1.85 0.35
C GLN A 119 -4.60 -2.95 -0.54
N LEU A 120 -3.37 -2.75 -1.04
CA LEU A 120 -2.69 -3.75 -1.86
C LEU A 120 -2.40 -5.03 -1.08
N TYR A 121 -1.90 -4.93 0.15
CA TYR A 121 -1.58 -6.11 0.95
C TYR A 121 -2.83 -6.89 1.34
N ASP A 122 -3.91 -6.20 1.71
CA ASP A 122 -5.19 -6.83 2.03
C ASP A 122 -5.79 -7.56 0.82
N ALA A 123 -5.73 -6.95 -0.38
CA ALA A 123 -6.25 -7.53 -1.61
C ALA A 123 -5.57 -8.86 -2.00
N PHE A 124 -4.30 -9.03 -1.65
CA PHE A 124 -3.51 -10.21 -2.02
C PHE A 124 -3.12 -11.11 -0.83
N GLY A 125 -3.67 -10.83 0.36
CA GLY A 125 -3.36 -11.60 1.58
C GLY A 125 -1.89 -11.54 1.99
N LEU A 126 -1.20 -10.44 1.66
CA LEU A 126 0.19 -10.23 2.02
C LEU A 126 0.28 -9.67 3.46
N PRO A 127 1.25 -10.08 4.27
CA PRO A 127 1.42 -9.52 5.61
C PRO A 127 1.71 -8.02 5.53
N ASN A 128 1.01 -7.18 6.28
CA ASN A 128 1.28 -5.73 6.28
C ASN A 128 2.59 -5.38 7.00
N THR A 129 3.73 -5.61 6.32
CA THR A 129 5.06 -5.32 6.84
C THR A 129 5.82 -4.38 5.92
N LYS A 130 6.58 -3.44 6.50
CA LYS A 130 7.40 -2.48 5.75
C LYS A 130 8.50 -3.16 4.92
N THR A 131 8.82 -4.41 5.22
CA THR A 131 9.91 -5.15 4.57
C THR A 131 9.47 -5.92 3.32
N ASN A 132 8.17 -6.02 3.00
CA ASN A 132 7.73 -6.77 1.82
C ASN A 132 8.33 -6.22 0.52
N LEU A 133 8.32 -4.90 0.30
CA LEU A 133 8.87 -4.32 -0.94
C LEU A 133 10.39 -4.46 -1.01
N ILE A 134 11.08 -4.53 0.14
CA ILE A 134 12.53 -4.81 0.20
C ILE A 134 12.81 -6.28 -0.11
N ARG A 135 11.95 -7.18 0.39
CA ARG A 135 12.06 -8.63 0.18
C ARG A 135 11.68 -9.07 -1.23
N TYR A 136 10.83 -8.31 -1.91
CA TYR A 136 10.34 -8.63 -3.25
C TYR A 136 10.61 -7.44 -4.17
N PRO A 137 11.85 -7.29 -4.69
CA PRO A 137 12.26 -6.10 -5.44
C PRO A 137 11.37 -5.81 -6.64
N ARG A 138 10.97 -6.83 -7.40
CA ARG A 138 10.08 -6.67 -8.57
C ARG A 138 8.68 -6.17 -8.20
N LEU A 139 8.16 -6.59 -7.05
CA LEU A 139 6.92 -6.02 -6.53
C LEU A 139 7.14 -4.55 -6.12
N GLY A 140 8.29 -4.24 -5.52
CA GLY A 140 8.71 -2.87 -5.23
C GLY A 140 8.72 -1.98 -6.47
N GLU A 141 9.40 -2.43 -7.54
CA GLU A 141 9.48 -1.76 -8.84
C GLU A 141 8.09 -1.55 -9.45
N LEU A 142 7.24 -2.58 -9.49
CA LEU A 142 5.86 -2.47 -9.97
C LEU A 142 5.07 -1.41 -9.20
N VAL A 143 5.24 -1.39 -7.87
CA VAL A 143 4.51 -0.47 -7.01
C VAL A 143 5.02 0.97 -7.17
N GLU A 144 6.32 1.17 -7.39
CA GLU A 144 6.93 2.46 -7.67
C GLU A 144 6.50 3.00 -9.05
N GLU A 145 6.47 2.14 -10.08
CA GLU A 145 5.93 2.46 -11.41
C GLU A 145 4.53 3.10 -11.33
N PHE A 146 3.64 2.52 -10.50
CA PHE A 146 2.29 3.07 -10.34
C PHE A 146 2.21 4.29 -9.43
N ASP A 147 3.09 4.43 -8.42
CA ASP A 147 3.18 5.67 -7.65
C ASP A 147 3.55 6.84 -8.56
N ASP A 148 4.54 6.65 -9.44
CA ASP A 148 4.96 7.65 -10.42
C ASP A 148 3.85 7.95 -11.43
N LYS A 149 3.12 6.92 -11.87
CA LYS A 149 1.94 7.08 -12.73
C LYS A 149 0.83 7.89 -12.04
N ILE A 150 0.59 7.69 -10.75
CA ILE A 150 -0.40 8.47 -9.98
C ILE A 150 0.03 9.92 -9.83
N ILE A 151 1.29 10.16 -9.49
CA ILE A 151 1.83 11.51 -9.32
C ILE A 151 1.78 12.28 -10.64
N SER A 152 2.22 11.66 -11.74
CA SER A 152 2.27 12.31 -13.07
C SER A 152 0.88 12.55 -13.68
N SER A 153 -0.06 11.63 -13.50
CA SER A 153 -1.43 11.78 -14.02
C SER A 153 -2.32 12.69 -13.18
N GLY A 154 -1.94 13.00 -11.93
CA GLY A 154 -2.81 13.69 -10.98
C GLY A 154 -4.04 12.84 -10.61
N TYR A 155 -3.88 11.51 -10.60
CA TYR A 155 -4.96 10.57 -10.32
C TYR A 155 -5.62 10.88 -8.97
N LEU A 156 -6.96 10.87 -8.96
CA LEU A 156 -7.78 10.99 -7.75
C LEU A 156 -8.78 9.84 -7.71
N PRO A 157 -8.96 9.16 -6.55
CA PRO A 157 -10.01 8.16 -6.39
C PRO A 157 -11.40 8.75 -6.67
N ASN A 158 -12.34 7.95 -7.17
CA ASN A 158 -13.68 8.41 -7.55
C ASN A 158 -14.41 9.14 -6.42
N GLU A 159 -14.30 8.63 -5.19
CA GLU A 159 -14.91 9.26 -4.02
C GLU A 159 -14.34 10.67 -3.79
N VAL A 160 -13.01 10.81 -3.88
CA VAL A 160 -12.32 12.10 -3.74
C VAL A 160 -12.68 13.02 -4.91
N LEU A 161 -12.74 12.50 -6.14
CA LEU A 161 -13.13 13.26 -7.31
C LEU A 161 -14.57 13.79 -7.20
N ALA A 162 -15.50 12.98 -6.70
CA ALA A 162 -16.89 13.40 -6.45
C ALA A 162 -16.95 14.52 -5.41
N LYS A 163 -16.21 14.38 -4.30
CA LYS A 163 -16.10 15.44 -3.27
C LYS A 163 -15.45 16.71 -3.81
N VAL A 164 -14.43 16.60 -4.66
CA VAL A 164 -13.80 17.74 -5.35
C VAL A 164 -14.77 18.44 -6.29
N LYS A 165 -15.57 17.69 -7.08
CA LYS A 165 -16.61 18.27 -7.93
C LYS A 165 -17.66 19.02 -7.10
N LYS A 166 -18.12 18.41 -6.00
CA LYS A 166 -19.05 19.05 -5.06
C LYS A 166 -18.46 20.31 -4.42
N LEU A 167 -17.20 20.26 -4.00
CA LEU A 167 -16.48 21.43 -3.47
C LEU A 167 -16.44 22.56 -4.50
N LYS A 168 -16.05 22.27 -5.74
CA LYS A 168 -15.99 23.29 -6.80
C LYS A 168 -17.37 23.91 -7.06
N ALA A 169 -18.43 23.10 -7.10
CA ALA A 169 -19.80 23.61 -7.26
C ALA A 169 -20.20 24.54 -6.09
N LEU A 170 -19.96 24.13 -4.84
CA LEU A 170 -20.24 24.96 -3.66
C LEU A 170 -19.47 26.29 -3.67
N LEU A 171 -18.23 26.28 -4.14
CA LEU A 171 -17.40 27.48 -4.22
C LEU A 171 -17.77 28.42 -5.37
N SER A 172 -18.44 27.92 -6.40
CA SER A 172 -18.88 28.71 -7.55
C SER A 172 -20.27 29.33 -7.37
N ASP A 173 -21.18 28.63 -6.69
CA ASP A 173 -22.57 29.07 -6.50
C ASP A 173 -22.71 30.00 -5.29
N GLN A 174 -22.54 29.45 -4.08
CA GLN A 174 -22.61 30.19 -2.82
C GLN A 174 -21.50 29.72 -1.87
N PRO A 175 -20.29 30.29 -1.97
CA PRO A 175 -19.19 29.88 -1.10
C PRO A 175 -19.59 30.14 0.35
N PRO A 176 -19.40 29.19 1.28
CA PRO A 176 -19.67 29.43 2.68
C PRO A 176 -18.59 30.37 3.22
N ILE A 177 -18.90 31.65 3.36
CA ILE A 177 -17.95 32.67 3.82
C ILE A 177 -17.91 32.68 5.36
N ALA A 178 -16.73 32.84 5.95
CA ALA A 178 -16.57 33.00 7.39
C ALA A 178 -17.17 34.33 7.87
N LYS A 179 -17.43 34.47 9.18
CA LYS A 179 -17.96 35.72 9.77
C LYS A 179 -17.09 36.96 9.48
N SER A 180 -15.81 36.77 9.17
CA SER A 180 -14.89 37.85 8.77
C SER A 180 -15.16 38.42 7.37
N GLY A 181 -15.92 37.70 6.53
CA GLY A 181 -16.16 38.05 5.13
C GLY A 181 -14.98 37.75 4.18
N ARG A 182 -13.78 37.48 4.70
CA ARG A 182 -12.52 37.42 3.89
C ARG A 182 -12.00 36.02 3.63
N SER A 183 -12.53 35.01 4.31
CA SER A 183 -12.07 33.62 4.20
C SER A 183 -13.23 32.68 4.03
N ILE A 184 -12.95 31.50 3.49
CA ILE A 184 -13.95 30.44 3.34
C ILE A 184 -14.10 29.73 4.68
N ASN A 185 -15.34 29.52 5.12
CA ASN A 185 -15.67 28.76 6.32
C ASN A 185 -15.39 27.27 6.11
N LYS A 186 -14.15 26.87 6.41
CA LYS A 186 -13.69 25.47 6.35
C LYS A 186 -14.52 24.53 7.22
N ALA A 187 -15.06 24.98 8.35
CA ALA A 187 -15.88 24.12 9.23
C ALA A 187 -17.20 23.73 8.53
N GLU A 188 -17.82 24.68 7.84
CA GLU A 188 -19.03 24.42 7.07
C GLU A 188 -18.75 23.54 5.84
N LEU A 189 -17.64 23.78 5.12
CA LEU A 189 -17.22 22.89 4.04
C LEU A 189 -16.98 21.45 4.50
N LYS A 190 -16.36 21.24 5.67
CA LYS A 190 -16.18 19.90 6.25
C LYS A 190 -17.51 19.20 6.45
N ARG A 191 -18.51 19.91 6.99
CA ARG A 191 -19.86 19.39 7.22
C ARG A 191 -20.54 19.03 5.89
N LEU A 192 -20.49 19.93 4.90
CA LEU A 192 -21.14 19.73 3.60
C LEU A 192 -20.50 18.63 2.74
N LEU A 193 -19.19 18.40 2.89
CA LEU A 193 -18.42 17.42 2.12
C LEU A 193 -18.14 16.11 2.87
N GLU A 194 -18.59 16.01 4.12
CA GLU A 194 -18.35 14.87 5.00
C GLU A 194 -16.85 14.53 5.10
N LEU A 195 -16.03 15.57 5.29
CA LEU A 195 -14.57 15.46 5.39
C LEU A 195 -14.12 15.50 6.85
N GLN A 196 -13.09 14.71 7.16
CA GLN A 196 -12.37 14.80 8.41
C GLN A 196 -11.54 16.09 8.48
N THR A 197 -11.24 16.54 9.70
CA THR A 197 -10.53 17.82 9.91
C THR A 197 -9.19 17.89 9.18
N HIS A 198 -8.41 16.81 9.18
CA HIS A 198 -7.10 16.78 8.52
C HIS A 198 -7.19 16.72 6.98
N GLN A 199 -8.32 16.27 6.42
CA GLN A 199 -8.47 16.10 4.98
C GLN A 199 -8.65 17.43 4.25
N ILE A 200 -9.36 18.40 4.84
CA ILE A 200 -9.62 19.69 4.17
C ILE A 200 -8.34 20.50 3.93
N ASP A 201 -7.36 20.34 4.81
CA ASP A 201 -6.08 21.05 4.77
C ASP A 201 -5.03 20.28 3.93
N ALA A 202 -5.39 19.10 3.40
CA ALA A 202 -4.55 18.31 2.52
C ALA A 202 -4.94 18.49 1.03
N PRO A 203 -4.04 18.20 0.08
CA PRO A 203 -4.40 18.04 -1.32
C PRO A 203 -5.45 16.91 -1.50
N PRO A 204 -6.38 17.05 -2.46
CA PRO A 204 -6.51 18.13 -3.44
C PRO A 204 -7.33 19.35 -2.94
N TYR A 205 -7.87 19.32 -1.73
CA TYR A 205 -8.84 20.33 -1.26
C TYR A 205 -8.20 21.68 -0.93
N ALA A 206 -7.08 21.67 -0.20
CA ALA A 206 -6.43 22.90 0.27
C ALA A 206 -6.05 23.88 -0.88
N PRO A 207 -5.44 23.44 -1.99
CA PRO A 207 -5.16 24.32 -3.13
C PRO A 207 -6.42 24.93 -3.74
N ILE A 208 -7.51 24.16 -3.86
CA ILE A 208 -8.78 24.62 -4.44
C ILE A 208 -9.42 25.70 -3.56
N ILE A 209 -9.43 25.49 -2.25
CA ILE A 209 -9.97 26.45 -1.28
C ILE A 209 -9.13 27.73 -1.32
N LYS A 210 -7.80 27.62 -1.27
CA LYS A 210 -6.90 28.78 -1.29
C LYS A 210 -7.08 29.63 -2.55
N GLU A 211 -7.25 28.98 -3.70
CA GLU A 211 -7.51 29.69 -4.97
C GLU A 211 -8.88 30.39 -4.95
N ALA A 212 -9.90 29.76 -4.36
CA ALA A 212 -11.21 30.39 -4.19
C ALA A 212 -11.19 31.56 -3.19
N GLU A 213 -10.44 31.47 -2.09
CA GLU A 213 -10.22 32.59 -1.16
C GLU A 213 -9.54 33.76 -1.86
N LYS A 214 -8.53 33.49 -2.70
CA LYS A 214 -7.87 34.52 -3.49
C LYS A 214 -8.85 35.22 -4.43
N ARG A 215 -9.69 34.47 -5.16
CA ARG A 215 -10.74 35.05 -6.01
C ARG A 215 -11.72 35.90 -5.22
N LEU A 216 -12.15 35.42 -4.05
CA LEU A 216 -13.05 36.16 -3.15
C LEU A 216 -12.43 37.51 -2.76
N ILE A 217 -11.17 37.50 -2.31
CA ILE A 217 -10.45 38.73 -1.94
C ILE A 217 -10.37 39.70 -3.11
N CYS A 218 -9.99 39.23 -4.31
CA CYS A 218 -9.92 40.09 -5.49
C CYS A 218 -11.27 40.69 -5.89
N THR A 219 -12.38 39.97 -5.71
CA THR A 219 -13.74 40.50 -5.96
C THR A 219 -14.10 41.58 -4.94
N LEU A 220 -13.81 41.34 -3.66
CA LEU A 220 -14.08 42.29 -2.58
C LEU A 220 -13.29 43.59 -2.73
N GLU A 221 -12.03 43.51 -3.16
CA GLU A 221 -11.17 44.68 -3.40
C GLU A 221 -11.63 45.53 -4.60
N ARG A 222 -12.42 44.95 -5.51
CA ARG A 222 -12.97 45.65 -6.68
C ARG A 222 -14.36 46.22 -6.44
N ASP A 223 -15.05 45.82 -5.37
CA ASP A 223 -16.40 46.28 -5.07
C ASP A 223 -16.32 47.67 -4.40
N PRO A 224 -16.76 48.76 -5.06
CA PRO A 224 -16.66 50.11 -4.50
C PRO A 224 -17.54 50.30 -3.26
N LEU A 225 -18.51 49.39 -3.02
CA LEU A 225 -19.38 49.41 -1.86
C LEU A 225 -18.82 48.61 -0.68
N ILE A 226 -17.57 48.13 -0.79
CA ILE A 226 -16.89 47.40 0.27
C ILE A 226 -15.61 48.13 0.63
N ILE A 227 -15.49 48.54 1.89
CA ILE A 227 -14.26 49.14 2.43
C ILE A 227 -13.68 48.21 3.48
N CYS A 228 -12.39 47.93 3.34
CA CYS A 228 -11.63 47.20 4.35
C CYS A 228 -10.91 48.19 5.27
N VAL A 229 -11.27 48.22 6.55
CA VAL A 229 -10.60 49.02 7.59
C VAL A 229 -9.97 48.06 8.60
N GLY A 230 -8.64 47.90 8.53
CA GLY A 230 -7.91 46.90 9.31
C GLY A 230 -8.37 45.46 9.00
N HIS A 231 -8.81 44.73 10.03
CA HIS A 231 -9.33 43.35 9.89
C HIS A 231 -10.86 43.29 9.76
N ARG A 232 -11.55 44.44 9.65
CA ARG A 232 -13.00 44.51 9.52
C ARG A 232 -13.39 44.91 8.10
N MET A 233 -14.48 44.32 7.63
CA MET A 233 -15.10 44.64 6.34
C MET A 233 -16.37 45.43 6.61
N LEU A 234 -16.50 46.60 5.98
CA LEU A 234 -17.70 47.41 6.00
C LEU A 234 -18.36 47.29 4.63
N GLN A 235 -19.60 46.81 4.60
CA GLN A 235 -20.39 46.67 3.38
C GLN A 235 -21.46 47.76 3.39
N PHE A 236 -21.49 48.58 2.35
CA PHE A 236 -22.43 49.70 2.21
C PHE A 236 -23.63 49.34 1.31
N LYS A 237 -23.72 48.12 0.78
CA LYS A 237 -24.82 47.68 -0.11
C LYS A 237 -26.20 47.92 0.49
N SER A 238 -26.42 47.54 1.75
CA SER A 238 -27.71 47.76 2.42
C SER A 238 -28.10 49.24 2.51
N LEU A 239 -27.12 50.13 2.70
CA LEU A 239 -27.38 51.58 2.78
C LEU A 239 -27.75 52.18 1.42
N VAL A 240 -27.34 51.55 0.31
CA VAL A 240 -27.69 51.97 -1.05
C VAL A 240 -29.04 51.39 -1.47
N GLU A 241 -29.40 50.19 -1.00
CA GLU A 241 -30.69 49.56 -1.32
C GLU A 241 -31.88 50.19 -0.57
N ASP A 242 -31.64 50.75 0.62
CA ASP A 242 -32.68 51.35 1.48
C ASP A 242 -32.96 52.85 1.19
N GLY A 243 -32.19 53.49 0.29
CA GLY A 243 -32.27 54.94 0.00
C GLY A 243 -32.69 55.25 -1.43
#